data_AF-A0A957F9B7-F1
#
_entry.id   AF-A0A957F9B7-F1
#
_cell.length_a   1.000
_cell.length_b   1.000
_cell.length_c   1.000
_cell.angle_alpha   90.00
_cell.angle_beta   90.00
_cell.angle_gamma   90.00
#
_symmetry.space_group_name_H-M   'P 1'
#
loop_
_entity.id
_entity.type
_entity.pdbx_description
1 polymer ?
#
loop_
_entity_poly.entity_id
_entity_poly.type
_entity_poly.pdbx_seq_one_letter_code
_entity_poly.pdbx_strand_id
1 'polypeptide(L)' 'DPARRGQLRLTGGVAPGIDGTVETLPGDYRLFYAGVARALAGEAPSPVDAADVLWQLRVLEAALASAASSDVIVLSN' A
#
# COMPACT_ATOMS: atom_id res chain seq x y z
N ASP A 1 17.90 5.20 17.52
CA ASP A 1 16.62 5.62 18.12
C ASP A 1 15.64 4.45 18.00
N PRO A 2 15.19 3.84 19.11
CA PRO A 2 14.23 2.74 19.07
C PRO A 2 12.91 3.09 18.38
N ALA A 3 12.52 4.38 18.34
CA ALA A 3 11.32 4.83 17.63
C ALA A 3 11.42 4.74 16.09
N ARG A 4 12.64 4.58 15.56
CA ARG A 4 12.93 4.42 14.12
C ARG A 4 13.25 2.98 13.73
N ARG A 5 12.88 2.01 14.56
CA ARG A 5 13.11 0.59 14.29
C ARG A 5 11.80 -0.17 14.36
N GLY A 6 11.39 -0.75 13.24
CA GLY A 6 10.27 -1.67 13.14
C GLY A 6 10.73 -3.12 13.28
N GLN A 7 9.81 -4.03 13.58
CA GLN A 7 10.05 -5.47 13.52
C GLN A 7 9.62 -5.99 12.15
N LEU A 8 10.51 -6.73 11.48
CA LEU A 8 10.21 -7.40 10.23
C LEU A 8 10.42 -8.89 10.42
N ARG A 9 9.35 -9.65 10.17
CA ARG A 9 9.39 -11.10 10.06
C ARG A 9 8.95 -11.49 8.66
N LEU A 10 9.88 -12.02 7.87
CA LEU A 10 9.64 -12.59 6.55
C LEU A 10 9.82 -14.10 6.62
N THR A 11 8.71 -14.83 6.46
CA THR A 11 8.67 -16.29 6.44
C THR A 11 8.31 -16.78 5.05
N GLY A 12 9.16 -17.62 4.45
CA GLY A 12 8.93 -18.22 3.13
C GLY A 12 9.76 -17.59 2.01
N GLY A 13 10.32 -18.44 1.13
CA GLY A 13 11.21 -18.06 0.02
C GLY A 13 12.35 -19.07 -0.17
N VAL A 14 13.19 -18.85 -1.18
CA VAL A 14 14.42 -19.64 -1.43
C VAL A 14 15.59 -19.17 -0.54
N ALA A 15 15.45 -18.00 0.09
CA ALA A 15 16.44 -17.39 0.98
C ALA A 15 16.10 -17.62 2.47
N PRO A 16 17.08 -17.50 3.39
CA PRO A 16 16.82 -17.52 4.82
C PRO A 16 15.78 -16.47 5.23
N GLY A 17 14.86 -16.85 6.11
CA GLY A 17 13.88 -15.91 6.66
C GLY A 17 14.57 -14.76 7.40
N ILE A 18 14.01 -13.57 7.30
CA ILE A 18 14.47 -12.39 8.04
C ILE A 18 13.60 -12.28 9.30
N ASP A 19 14.23 -12.26 10.47
CA ASP A 19 13.56 -12.01 11.75
C ASP A 19 14.41 -11.02 12.55
N GLY A 20 13.97 -9.76 12.61
CA GLY A 20 14.72 -8.73 13.32
C GLY A 20 14.25 -7.31 13.09
N THR A 21 15.05 -6.36 13.59
CA THR A 21 14.72 -4.93 13.50
C THR A 21 15.26 -4.29 12.22
N VAL A 22 14.40 -3.53 11.54
CA VAL A 22 14.76 -2.75 10.35
C VAL A 22 14.55 -1.26 10.61
N GLU A 23 15.34 -0.40 9.96
CA GLU A 23 15.11 1.04 10.05
C GLU A 23 13.79 1.43 9.37
N THR A 24 13.07 2.35 10.00
CA THR A 24 11.79 2.86 9.50
C THR A 24 11.78 4.38 9.46
N LEU A 25 11.06 4.91 8.49
CA LEU A 25 10.75 6.34 8.43
C LEU A 25 9.55 6.63 9.38
N PRO A 26 9.55 7.76 10.10
CA PRO A 26 8.36 8.22 10.81
C PRO A 26 7.22 8.47 9.82
N GLY A 27 6.01 7.98 10.13
CA GLY A 27 4.83 8.30 9.34
C GLY A 27 4.41 9.76 9.49
N ASP A 28 3.90 10.37 8.41
CA ASP A 28 3.32 11.71 8.45
C ASP A 28 2.05 11.81 7.59
N TYR A 29 0.91 11.47 8.18
CA TYR A 29 -0.39 11.56 7.52
C TYR A 29 -0.81 12.98 7.15
N ARG A 30 -0.19 14.01 7.73
CA ARG A 30 -0.51 15.41 7.40
C ARG A 30 -0.10 15.76 5.97
N LEU A 31 0.89 15.05 5.42
CA LEU A 31 1.31 15.23 4.02
C LEU A 31 0.16 14.95 3.04
N PHE A 32 -0.71 13.98 3.35
CA PHE A 32 -1.90 13.72 2.54
C PHE A 32 -2.84 14.93 2.53
N TYR A 33 -3.20 15.46 3.70
CA TYR A 33 -4.11 16.61 3.80
C TYR A 33 -3.51 17.91 3.24
N ALA A 34 -2.21 18.12 3.42
CA ALA A 34 -1.51 19.22 2.76
C ALA A 34 -1.58 19.08 1.24
N GLY A 35 -1.42 17.86 0.72
CA GLY A 35 -1.61 17.56 -0.70
C GLY A 35 -3.04 17.85 -1.18
N VAL A 36 -4.06 17.43 -0.43
CA VAL A 36 -5.47 17.72 -0.73
C VAL A 36 -5.72 19.23 -0.77
N ALA A 37 -5.23 19.99 0.21
CA ALA A 37 -5.40 21.44 0.24
C ALA A 37 -4.79 22.12 -0.99
N ARG A 38 -3.58 21.72 -1.38
CA ARG A 38 -2.90 22.23 -2.59
C ARG A 38 -3.65 21.84 -3.88
N ALA A 39 -4.18 20.62 -3.94
CA ALA A 39 -4.98 20.17 -5.09
C ALA A 39 -6.27 20.99 -5.25
N LEU A 40 -6.98 21.24 -4.14
CA LEU A 40 -8.18 22.10 -4.13
C LEU A 40 -7.87 23.55 -4.52
N ALA A 41 -6.68 24.05 -4.18
CA ALA A 41 -6.20 25.37 -4.60
C ALA A 41 -5.70 25.42 -6.06
N GLY A 42 -5.63 24.29 -6.76
CA GLY A 42 -5.09 24.20 -8.12
C GLY A 42 -3.56 24.27 -8.20
N GLU A 43 -2.86 24.09 -7.08
CA GLU A 43 -1.40 24.24 -6.95
C GLU A 43 -0.62 22.92 -7.11
N ALA A 44 -1.34 21.80 -7.17
CA ALA A 44 -0.78 20.46 -7.31
C ALA A 44 -1.84 19.48 -7.86
N PRO A 45 -1.44 18.32 -8.40
CA PRO A 45 -2.37 17.21 -8.60
C PRO A 45 -2.88 16.66 -7.26
N SER A 46 -3.96 15.88 -7.31
CA SER A 46 -4.44 15.11 -6.15
C SER A 46 -3.31 14.21 -5.62
N PRO A 47 -3.12 14.10 -4.29
CA PRO A 47 -2.08 13.24 -3.71
C PRO A 47 -2.31 11.74 -3.97
N VAL A 48 -3.52 11.36 -4.39
CA VAL A 48 -3.87 10.01 -4.85
C VAL A 48 -4.70 10.15 -6.12
N ASP A 49 -4.32 9.43 -7.18
CA ASP A 49 -5.07 9.39 -8.44
C ASP A 49 -6.34 8.53 -8.27
N ALA A 50 -7.46 9.00 -8.83
CA ALA A 50 -8.70 8.25 -8.84
C ALA A 50 -8.58 6.94 -9.64
N ALA A 51 -7.77 6.92 -10.71
CA ALA A 51 -7.54 5.71 -11.50
C ALA A 51 -6.86 4.61 -10.66
N ASP A 52 -5.91 4.98 -9.81
CA ASP A 52 -5.24 4.05 -8.90
C ASP A 52 -6.22 3.45 -7.89
N VAL A 53 -7.15 4.25 -7.37
CA VAL A 53 -8.20 3.78 -6.44
C VAL A 53 -9.13 2.79 -7.12
N LEU A 54 -9.54 3.05 -8.37
CA LEU A 54 -10.37 2.11 -9.13
C LEU A 54 -9.64 0.78 -9.37
N TRP A 55 -8.34 0.83 -9.64
CA TRP A 55 -7.53 -0.38 -9.78
C TRP A 55 -7.45 -1.18 -8.47
N GLN A 56 -7.25 -0.49 -7.34
CA GLN A 56 -7.27 -1.13 -6.02
C GLN A 56 -8.61 -1.82 -5.72
N LEU A 57 -9.74 -1.20 -6.07
CA LEU A 57 -11.05 -1.81 -5.91
C LEU A 57 -11.20 -3.09 -6.74
N ARG A 58 -10.73 -3.10 -7.99
CA ARG A 58 -10.72 -4.32 -8.83
C ARG A 58 -9.90 -5.45 -8.21
N VAL A 59 -8.77 -5.13 -7.57
CA VAL A 59 -7.98 -6.13 -6.83
C VAL A 59 -8.78 -6.72 -5.67
N LEU A 60 -9.49 -5.90 -4.90
CA LEU A 60 -10.33 -6.38 -3.80
C LEU A 60 -11.47 -7.27 -4.30
N GLU A 61 -12.15 -6.88 -5.37
CA GLU A 61 -13.20 -7.67 -6.01
C GLU A 61 -12.68 -9.02 -6.52
N ALA A 62 -11.54 -9.01 -7.21
CA ALA A 62 -10.89 -10.23 -7.69
C ALA A 62 -10.47 -11.15 -6.53
N ALA A 63 -9.99 -10.60 -5.41
CA ALA A 63 -9.65 -11.38 -4.24
C ALA A 63 -10.88 -12.05 -3.61
N LEU A 64 -12.01 -11.35 -3.54
CA LEU A 64 -13.29 -11.91 -3.07
C LEU A 64 -13.77 -13.03 -3.99
N ALA A 65 -13.72 -12.83 -5.31
CA ALA A 65 -14.09 -13.85 -6.29
C ALA A 65 -13.17 -15.08 -6.20
N SER A 66 -11.84 -14.86 -6.11
CA SER A 66 -10.84 -15.91 -5.93
C SER A 66 -11.10 -16.76 -4.70
N ALA A 67 -11.39 -16.13 -3.55
CA ALA A 67 -11.70 -16.84 -2.31
C ALA A 67 -12.99 -17.68 -2.43
N ALA A 68 -13.99 -17.19 -3.15
CA ALA A 68 -15.25 -17.90 -3.36
C ALA A 68 -15.12 -19.09 -4.33
N SER A 69 -14.29 -18.98 -5.37
CA SER A 69 -14.12 -20.02 -6.39
C SER A 69 -12.95 -20.97 -6.15
N SER A 70 -12.03 -20.62 -5.23
CA SER A 70 -10.73 -21.30 -5.10
C SER A 70 -9.88 -21.27 -6.38
N ASP A 71 -10.09 -20.27 -7.24
CA ASP A 71 -9.35 -20.08 -8.49
C ASP A 71 -8.55 -18.76 -8.49
N VAL A 72 -7.51 -18.69 -9.33
CA VAL A 72 -6.76 -17.45 -9.58
C VAL A 72 -7.55 -16.57 -10.56
N ILE A 73 -7.85 -15.34 -10.15
CA ILE A 73 -8.48 -14.33 -11.01
C ILE A 73 -7.41 -13.43 -11.61
N VAL A 74 -7.27 -13.47 -12.94
CA VAL A 74 -6.30 -12.65 -13.66
C VAL A 74 -6.89 -11.27 -13.92
N LEU A 75 -6.22 -10.24 -13.43
CA LEU A 75 -6.55 -8.85 -13.70
C LEU A 75 -5.92 -8.39 -15.02
N SER A 76 -6.64 -7.58 -15.78
CA SER A 76 -6.16 -6.92 -16.99
C SER A 76 -6.31 -5.41 -16.85
N ASN A 77 -5.33 -4.68 -17.38
CA ASN A 77 -5.29 -3.22 -17.41
C ASN A 77 -5.92 -2.71 -18.70
#